data_AF-A0A3D1REU0-F1
#
_entry.id   AF-A0A3D1REU0-F1
#
_cell.length_a   1.000
_cell.length_b   1.000
_cell.length_c   1.000
_cell.angle_alpha   90.00
_cell.angle_beta   90.00
_cell.angle_gamma   90.00
#
_symmetry.space_group_name_H-M   'P 1'
#
loop_
_entity.id
_entity.type
_entity.pdbx_description
1 polymer ?
#
loop_
_entity_poly.entity_id
_entity_poly.type
_entity_poly.pdbx_seq_one_letter_code
_entity_poly.pdbx_strand_id
1 'polypeptide(L)'
;MKIALLISIVFLTSCFSASNEKFNIDKSIVDFIEIRKRVDTVSLRLSESQFENLIAKLQSSEPGNPSKVFAQYHLTFHLNDGSELSFTTNQDIVRAQGGRTYSIGDKEYFKKVWFQQAGLTEDYHEYFPTYRKDGEIIQVTKTMDSYNLENIKQVLTEYGHKWIDIRGVLFYKGNLSDELLADYTSKAGIID
;
A
#
# COMPACT_ATOMS: atom_id res chain seq x y z
N MET A 1 -11.54 53.84 16.79
CA MET A 1 -12.79 53.09 16.54
C MET A 1 -12.43 51.79 15.83
N LYS A 2 -12.66 50.65 16.48
CA LYS A 2 -12.41 49.31 15.94
C LYS A 2 -13.60 48.92 15.06
N ILE A 3 -13.38 48.63 13.79
CA ILE A 3 -14.37 47.98 12.93
C ILE A 3 -13.84 46.56 12.71
N ALA A 4 -14.36 45.62 13.50
CA ALA A 4 -14.14 44.20 13.29
C ALA A 4 -15.01 43.75 12.11
N LEU A 5 -14.37 43.44 10.99
CA LEU A 5 -15.04 42.79 9.86
C LEU A 5 -15.20 41.30 10.21
N LEU A 6 -16.39 40.93 10.68
CA LEU A 6 -16.79 39.54 10.86
C LEU A 6 -16.94 38.91 9.47
N ILE A 7 -15.92 38.16 9.03
CA ILE A 7 -16.03 37.25 7.90
C ILE A 7 -16.84 36.05 8.38
N SER A 8 -18.15 36.09 8.15
CA SER A 8 -19.03 34.94 8.30
C SER A 8 -18.64 33.87 7.28
N ILE A 9 -17.84 32.89 7.71
CA ILE A 9 -17.63 31.64 6.99
C ILE A 9 -18.94 30.87 7.09
N VAL A 10 -19.76 30.98 6.05
CA VAL A 10 -20.92 30.11 5.87
C VAL A 10 -20.38 28.71 5.61
N PHE A 11 -20.42 27.86 6.63
CA PHE A 11 -20.31 26.42 6.50
C PHE A 11 -21.51 25.93 5.69
N LEU A 12 -21.40 25.95 4.35
CA LEU A 12 -22.26 25.16 3.50
C LEU A 12 -21.86 23.70 3.71
N THR A 13 -22.62 23.01 4.55
CA THR A 13 -22.67 21.55 4.60
C THR A 13 -23.22 21.07 3.25
N SER A 14 -22.36 20.92 2.25
CA SER A 14 -22.74 20.29 1.01
C SER A 14 -22.98 18.81 1.27
N CYS A 15 -24.23 18.38 1.14
CA CYS A 15 -24.57 17.00 0.85
C CYS A 15 -23.59 16.46 -0.20
N PHE A 16 -22.92 15.35 0.11
CA PHE A 16 -22.03 14.64 -0.81
C PHE A 16 -22.84 14.16 -2.02
N SER A 17 -22.94 15.02 -3.03
CA SER A 17 -23.08 14.61 -4.41
C SER A 17 -21.90 13.69 -4.71
N ALA A 18 -22.18 12.46 -5.15
CA ALA A 18 -21.17 11.60 -5.75
C ALA A 18 -20.69 12.29 -7.04
N SER A 19 -19.73 13.21 -6.89
CA SER A 19 -19.14 13.91 -8.03
C SER A 19 -18.35 12.88 -8.83
N ASN A 20 -18.80 12.55 -10.04
CA ASN A 20 -18.06 11.76 -11.06
C ASN A 20 -16.85 12.53 -11.61
N GLU A 21 -16.21 13.34 -10.77
CA GLU A 21 -15.04 14.13 -11.13
C GLU A 21 -13.86 13.20 -11.38
N LYS A 22 -13.34 13.23 -12.61
CA LYS A 22 -12.10 12.57 -12.98
C LYS A 22 -10.95 13.10 -12.12
N PHE A 23 -9.94 12.27 -11.92
CA PHE A 23 -8.70 12.72 -11.29
C PHE A 23 -8.06 13.81 -12.15
N ASN A 24 -7.81 14.97 -11.54
CA ASN A 24 -7.31 16.13 -12.27
C ASN A 24 -6.20 16.80 -11.46
N ILE A 25 -4.97 16.32 -11.65
CA ILE A 25 -3.75 16.98 -11.22
C ILE A 25 -2.90 17.20 -12.45
N ASP A 26 -2.42 18.42 -12.63
CA ASP A 26 -1.43 18.73 -13.64
C ASP A 26 -0.10 18.07 -13.25
N LYS A 27 0.42 17.21 -14.11
CA LYS A 27 1.70 16.54 -13.88
C LYS A 27 2.84 17.55 -13.64
N SER A 28 2.81 18.70 -14.32
CA SER A 28 3.88 19.70 -14.28
C SER A 28 4.05 20.35 -12.91
N ILE A 29 3.06 20.25 -12.02
CA ILE A 29 3.13 20.78 -10.66
C ILE A 29 3.63 19.76 -9.63
N VAL A 30 3.79 18.49 -10.01
CA VAL A 30 4.28 17.42 -9.13
C VAL A 30 5.77 17.22 -9.36
N ASP A 31 6.58 17.41 -8.32
CA ASP A 31 8.03 17.17 -8.35
C ASP A 31 8.33 15.66 -8.31
N PHE A 32 7.81 14.97 -7.29
CA PHE A 32 7.93 13.53 -7.18
C PHE A 32 6.80 12.91 -6.34
N ILE A 33 6.71 11.58 -6.42
CA ILE A 33 5.78 10.79 -5.62
C ILE A 33 6.56 9.82 -4.76
N GLU A 34 6.11 9.64 -3.53
CA GLU A 34 6.56 8.58 -2.64
C GLU A 34 5.45 7.56 -2.40
N ILE A 35 5.85 6.31 -2.22
CA ILE A 35 4.98 5.21 -1.79
C ILE A 35 5.49 4.62 -0.48
N ARG A 36 4.59 4.37 0.46
CA ARG A 36 4.89 3.71 1.73
C ARG A 36 3.89 2.60 1.99
N LYS A 37 4.36 1.38 2.24
CA LYS A 37 3.50 0.29 2.72
C LYS A 37 2.97 0.64 4.11
N ARG A 38 1.71 0.33 4.41
CA ARG A 38 1.03 0.74 5.65
C ARG A 38 1.79 0.37 6.94
N VAL A 39 2.43 -0.79 6.95
CA VAL A 39 3.19 -1.32 8.11
C VAL A 39 4.67 -0.89 8.09
N ASP A 40 5.09 -0.17 7.06
CA ASP A 40 6.47 0.29 6.89
C ASP A 40 6.60 1.74 7.35
N THR A 41 7.75 2.07 7.94
CA THR A 41 8.07 3.42 8.42
C THR A 41 8.77 4.26 7.35
N VAL A 42 9.27 3.64 6.29
CA VAL A 42 10.06 4.30 5.25
C VAL A 42 9.25 4.47 3.96
N SER A 43 9.19 5.70 3.48
CA SER A 43 8.69 6.05 2.16
C SER A 43 9.77 5.81 1.09
N LEU A 44 9.36 5.29 -0.06
CA LEU A 44 10.23 5.05 -1.21
C LEU A 44 9.82 6.00 -2.35
N ARG A 45 10.78 6.77 -2.88
CA ARG A 45 10.53 7.67 -4.01
C ARG A 45 10.37 6.87 -5.29
N LEU A 46 9.29 7.13 -6.03
CA LEU A 46 9.07 6.52 -7.34
C LEU A 46 10.16 6.94 -8.34
N SER A 47 10.55 6.02 -9.21
CA SER A 47 11.36 6.39 -10.38
C SER A 47 10.55 7.29 -11.31
N GLU A 48 11.22 8.04 -12.17
CA GLU A 48 10.56 8.89 -13.17
C GLU A 48 9.55 8.07 -14.01
N SER A 49 9.95 6.90 -14.50
CA SER A 49 9.06 6.01 -15.28
C SER A 49 7.82 5.55 -14.51
N GLN A 50 7.92 5.29 -13.21
CA GLN A 50 6.79 4.91 -12.37
C GLN A 50 5.89 6.11 -12.07
N PHE A 51 6.48 7.28 -11.82
CA PHE A 51 5.77 8.54 -11.68
C PHE A 51 4.90 8.83 -12.92
N GLU A 52 5.49 8.79 -14.12
CA GLU A 52 4.79 8.99 -15.39
C GLU A 52 3.60 8.02 -15.53
N ASN A 53 3.87 6.75 -15.26
CA ASN A 53 2.87 5.70 -15.41
C ASN A 53 1.71 5.84 -14.41
N LEU A 54 2.01 6.20 -13.16
CA LEU A 54 0.99 6.41 -12.12
C LEU A 54 0.11 7.61 -12.47
N ILE A 55 0.70 8.74 -12.89
CA ILE A 55 -0.06 9.92 -13.30
C ILE A 55 -0.97 9.59 -14.49
N ALA A 56 -0.45 8.91 -15.51
CA ALA A 56 -1.26 8.50 -16.67
C ALA A 56 -2.44 7.60 -16.26
N LYS A 57 -2.19 6.59 -15.40
CA LYS A 57 -3.22 5.70 -14.86
C LYS A 57 -4.28 6.48 -14.09
N LEU A 58 -3.88 7.40 -13.23
CA LEU A 58 -4.79 8.25 -12.47
C LEU A 58 -5.62 9.16 -13.37
N GLN A 59 -5.03 9.81 -14.36
CA GLN A 59 -5.76 10.65 -15.31
C GLN A 59 -6.79 9.85 -16.14
N SER A 60 -6.49 8.58 -16.43
CA SER A 60 -7.43 7.66 -17.10
C SER A 60 -8.44 6.99 -16.17
N SER A 61 -8.30 7.14 -14.85
CA SER A 61 -9.04 6.36 -13.84
C SER A 61 -10.56 6.54 -13.90
N GLU A 62 -11.27 5.54 -13.41
CA GLU A 62 -12.71 5.64 -13.19
C GLU A 62 -13.00 6.24 -11.82
N PRO A 63 -13.79 7.32 -11.72
CA PRO A 63 -14.18 7.87 -10.43
C PRO A 63 -15.11 6.88 -9.72
N GLY A 64 -14.82 6.62 -8.46
CA GLY A 64 -15.61 5.76 -7.60
C GLY A 64 -16.37 6.53 -6.53
N ASN A 65 -17.30 5.83 -5.87
CA ASN A 65 -18.03 6.38 -4.75
C ASN A 65 -17.10 6.61 -3.54
N PRO A 66 -17.46 7.55 -2.64
CA PRO A 66 -16.78 7.68 -1.37
C PRO A 66 -16.81 6.36 -0.59
N SER A 67 -15.64 5.83 -0.27
CA SER A 67 -15.52 4.55 0.44
C SER A 67 -14.47 4.64 1.54
N LYS A 68 -14.67 3.86 2.61
CA LYS A 68 -13.63 3.59 3.59
C LYS A 68 -12.69 2.56 2.98
N VAL A 69 -11.46 2.98 2.71
CA VAL A 69 -10.41 2.10 2.19
C VAL A 69 -9.47 1.72 3.33
N PHE A 70 -9.33 0.42 3.57
CA PHE A 70 -8.26 -0.08 4.44
C PHE A 70 -6.94 0.00 3.68
N ALA A 71 -6.15 1.04 3.95
CA ALA A 71 -4.94 1.34 3.19
C ALA A 71 -3.92 0.19 3.28
N GLN A 72 -3.50 -0.33 2.12
CA GLN A 72 -2.33 -1.19 1.95
C GLN A 72 -1.08 -0.32 1.74
N TYR A 73 -1.21 0.78 1.00
CA TYR A 73 -0.14 1.75 0.78
C TYR A 73 -0.64 3.19 0.97
N HIS A 74 0.30 4.07 1.29
CA HIS A 74 0.15 5.52 1.30
C HIS A 74 0.95 6.09 0.14
N LEU A 75 0.38 7.08 -0.55
CA LEU A 75 1.08 7.88 -1.54
C LEU A 75 1.17 9.32 -1.07
N THR A 76 2.34 9.93 -1.24
CA THR A 76 2.55 11.36 -1.02
C THR A 76 3.06 11.97 -2.29
N PHE A 77 2.32 12.94 -2.82
CA PHE A 77 2.72 13.73 -3.99
C PHE A 77 3.35 15.00 -3.45
N HIS A 78 4.64 15.19 -3.75
CA HIS A 78 5.39 16.39 -3.40
C HIS A 78 5.27 17.38 -4.56
N LEU A 79 4.76 18.57 -4.29
CA LEU A 79 4.52 19.60 -5.31
C LEU A 79 5.70 20.57 -5.39
N ASN A 80 5.85 21.23 -6.55
CA ASN A 80 6.96 22.16 -6.80
C ASN A 80 7.01 23.37 -5.85
N ASP A 81 5.88 23.72 -5.22
CA ASP A 81 5.78 24.78 -4.23
C ASP A 81 6.11 24.32 -2.79
N GLY A 82 6.48 23.05 -2.62
CA GLY A 82 6.77 22.42 -1.34
C GLY A 82 5.55 21.91 -0.59
N SER A 83 4.33 22.01 -1.15
CA SER A 83 3.14 21.42 -0.56
C SER A 83 3.02 19.92 -0.88
N GLU A 84 2.19 19.21 -0.09
CA GLU A 84 1.99 17.78 -0.24
C GLU A 84 0.51 17.41 -0.42
N LEU A 85 0.25 16.41 -1.27
CA LEU A 85 -1.05 15.77 -1.39
C LEU A 85 -0.94 14.30 -0.98
N SER A 86 -1.74 13.87 0.00
CA SER A 86 -1.71 12.49 0.49
C SER A 86 -2.90 11.67 -0.02
N PHE A 87 -2.59 10.43 -0.39
CA PHE A 87 -3.57 9.44 -0.82
C PHE A 87 -3.37 8.12 -0.08
N THR A 88 -4.43 7.34 0.01
CA THR A 88 -4.41 5.97 0.53
C THR A 88 -4.85 5.01 -0.56
N THR A 89 -4.20 3.85 -0.68
CA THR A 89 -4.54 2.86 -1.71
C THR A 89 -4.82 1.48 -1.13
N ASN A 90 -5.69 0.73 -1.80
CA ASN A 90 -5.93 -0.69 -1.55
C ASN A 90 -6.27 -1.33 -2.90
N GLN A 91 -5.52 -2.36 -3.30
CA GLN A 91 -5.60 -2.95 -4.64
C GLN A 91 -5.49 -1.86 -5.72
N ASP A 92 -6.48 -1.71 -6.60
CA ASP A 92 -6.52 -0.74 -7.69
C ASP A 92 -7.13 0.61 -7.29
N ILE A 93 -7.60 0.75 -6.04
CA ILE A 93 -8.32 1.95 -5.61
C ILE A 93 -7.35 2.96 -4.98
N VAL A 94 -7.35 4.19 -5.51
CA VAL A 94 -6.69 5.35 -4.92
C VAL A 94 -7.73 6.27 -4.30
N ARG A 95 -7.56 6.60 -3.03
CA ARG A 95 -8.46 7.47 -2.29
C ARG A 95 -7.77 8.77 -1.88
N ALA A 96 -8.35 9.89 -2.28
CA ALA A 96 -7.91 11.23 -1.88
C ALA A 96 -8.45 11.63 -0.50
N GLN A 97 -7.84 12.66 0.09
CA GLN A 97 -8.45 13.36 1.22
C GLN A 97 -9.83 13.91 0.81
N GLY A 98 -10.84 13.77 1.68
CA GLY A 98 -12.24 14.04 1.34
C GLY A 98 -13.04 12.82 0.84
N GLY A 99 -12.39 11.65 0.68
CA GLY A 99 -13.07 10.37 0.49
C GLY A 99 -13.32 9.96 -0.95
N ARG A 100 -13.06 10.84 -1.92
CA ARG A 100 -13.12 10.52 -3.36
C ARG A 100 -12.19 9.37 -3.71
N THR A 101 -12.65 8.46 -4.56
CA THR A 101 -11.90 7.28 -4.98
C THR A 101 -11.73 7.22 -6.49
N TYR A 102 -10.66 6.57 -6.93
CA TYR A 102 -10.26 6.45 -8.31
C TYR A 102 -9.75 5.02 -8.55
N SER A 103 -10.37 4.26 -9.45
CA SER A 103 -9.87 2.94 -9.85
C SER A 103 -8.91 3.06 -11.02
N ILE A 104 -7.70 2.53 -10.88
CA ILE A 104 -6.68 2.49 -11.94
C ILE A 104 -6.69 1.20 -12.76
N GLY A 105 -7.66 0.30 -12.49
CA GLY A 105 -7.89 -0.93 -13.26
C GLY A 105 -6.84 -2.03 -13.11
N ASP A 106 -5.88 -1.89 -12.20
CA ASP A 106 -4.80 -2.86 -11.97
C ASP A 106 -4.60 -3.09 -10.47
N LYS A 107 -5.07 -4.25 -9.98
CA LYS A 107 -5.10 -4.59 -8.55
C LYS A 107 -3.73 -4.86 -7.94
N GLU A 108 -2.76 -5.26 -8.76
CA GLU A 108 -1.40 -5.56 -8.29
C GLU A 108 -0.46 -4.37 -8.48
N TYR A 109 -0.93 -3.26 -9.07
CA TYR A 109 -0.11 -2.13 -9.45
C TYR A 109 0.76 -1.59 -8.31
N PHE A 110 0.16 -1.20 -7.17
CA PHE A 110 0.92 -0.61 -6.07
C PHE A 110 1.87 -1.59 -5.41
N LYS A 111 1.50 -2.87 -5.37
CA LYS A 111 2.42 -3.93 -4.93
C LYS A 111 3.62 -4.00 -5.86
N LYS A 112 3.43 -4.07 -7.18
CA LYS A 112 4.54 -4.09 -8.15
C LYS A 112 5.44 -2.87 -8.04
N VAL A 113 4.85 -1.68 -7.93
CA VAL A 113 5.60 -0.43 -7.75
C VAL A 113 6.43 -0.46 -6.47
N TRP A 114 5.82 -0.85 -5.35
CA TRP A 114 6.53 -0.95 -4.07
C TRP A 114 7.63 -2.02 -4.11
N PHE A 115 7.36 -3.19 -4.69
CA PHE A 115 8.33 -4.28 -4.83
C PHE A 115 9.55 -3.81 -5.63
N GLN A 116 9.34 -3.18 -6.78
CA GLN A 116 10.43 -2.63 -7.59
C GLN A 116 11.26 -1.60 -6.82
N GLN A 117 10.59 -0.70 -6.08
CA GLN A 117 11.29 0.29 -5.25
C GLN A 117 12.03 -0.33 -4.07
N ALA A 118 11.54 -1.45 -3.55
CA ALA A 118 12.18 -2.21 -2.50
C ALA A 118 13.29 -3.16 -3.01
N GLY A 119 13.57 -3.17 -4.33
CA GLY A 119 14.55 -4.06 -4.94
C GLY A 119 14.09 -5.51 -5.09
N LEU A 120 12.79 -5.77 -5.00
CA LEU A 120 12.18 -7.08 -5.16
C LEU A 120 11.71 -7.31 -6.61
N THR A 121 11.91 -8.53 -7.11
CA THR A 121 11.33 -9.00 -8.37
C THR A 121 9.90 -9.49 -8.18
N GLU A 122 9.15 -9.68 -9.27
CA GLU A 122 7.77 -10.22 -9.20
C GLU A 122 7.70 -11.65 -8.64
N ASP A 123 8.80 -12.39 -8.68
CA ASP A 123 8.94 -13.72 -8.07
C ASP A 123 8.90 -13.71 -6.52
N TYR A 124 8.94 -12.55 -5.88
CA TYR A 124 8.87 -12.47 -4.42
C TYR A 124 7.41 -12.43 -3.94
N HIS A 125 7.20 -13.00 -2.76
CA HIS A 125 5.91 -13.03 -2.07
C HIS A 125 6.11 -12.62 -0.61
N GLU A 126 5.23 -11.77 -0.09
CA GLU A 126 5.23 -11.45 1.34
C GLU A 126 4.83 -12.69 2.14
N TYR A 127 5.62 -13.03 3.15
CA TYR A 127 5.29 -14.11 4.05
C TYR A 127 4.29 -13.61 5.09
N PHE A 128 3.19 -14.36 5.21
CA PHE A 128 2.24 -14.21 6.30
C PHE A 128 2.18 -15.54 7.04
N PRO A 129 2.19 -15.55 8.38
CA PRO A 129 1.97 -16.76 9.16
C PRO A 129 0.69 -17.46 8.72
N THR A 130 0.80 -18.75 8.43
CA THR A 130 -0.30 -19.57 7.92
C THR A 130 -0.50 -20.76 8.85
N TYR A 131 -1.73 -21.04 9.26
CA TYR A 131 -2.04 -22.07 10.25
C TYR A 131 -3.07 -23.06 9.72
N ARG A 132 -2.98 -24.31 10.17
CA ARG A 132 -4.06 -25.29 10.01
C ARG A 132 -4.93 -25.28 11.26
N LYS A 133 -6.21 -24.96 11.10
CA LYS A 133 -7.19 -24.97 12.19
C LYS A 133 -8.46 -25.66 11.71
N ASP A 134 -8.90 -26.69 12.42
CA ASP A 134 -10.14 -27.44 12.13
C ASP A 134 -10.25 -27.96 10.68
N GLY A 135 -9.12 -28.28 10.06
CA GLY A 135 -9.04 -28.74 8.66
C GLY A 135 -8.96 -27.62 7.61
N GLU A 136 -9.05 -26.35 8.03
CA GLU A 136 -8.92 -25.18 7.17
C GLU A 136 -7.52 -24.56 7.28
N ILE A 137 -7.07 -23.92 6.19
CA ILE A 137 -5.83 -23.14 6.17
C ILE A 137 -6.17 -21.66 6.30
N ILE A 138 -5.61 -21.02 7.33
CA ILE A 138 -5.88 -19.63 7.67
C ILE A 138 -4.56 -18.86 7.63
N GLN A 139 -4.52 -17.82 6.81
CA GLN A 139 -3.41 -16.88 6.75
C GLN A 139 -3.69 -15.67 7.63
N VAL A 140 -2.73 -15.29 8.47
CA VAL A 140 -2.87 -14.18 9.42
C VAL A 140 -2.05 -12.99 8.95
N THR A 141 -2.74 -11.89 8.63
CA THR A 141 -2.11 -10.62 8.27
C THR A 141 -1.65 -9.88 9.53
N LYS A 142 -0.58 -10.39 10.17
CA LYS A 142 0.08 -9.74 11.32
C LYS A 142 1.57 -9.54 11.09
N THR A 143 2.10 -8.46 11.63
CA THR A 143 3.56 -8.28 11.69
C THR A 143 4.13 -9.30 12.68
N MET A 144 5.18 -10.00 12.27
CA MET A 144 5.90 -10.92 13.16
C MET A 144 6.82 -10.13 14.09
N ASP A 145 6.90 -10.54 15.35
CA ASP A 145 7.99 -10.09 16.21
C ASP A 145 9.34 -10.64 15.72
N SER A 146 10.44 -10.08 16.26
CA SER A 146 11.79 -10.46 15.84
C SER A 146 12.11 -11.93 16.06
N TYR A 147 11.55 -12.58 17.08
CA TYR A 147 11.81 -13.99 17.36
C TYR A 147 11.15 -14.88 16.30
N ASN A 148 9.86 -14.66 16.05
CA ASN A 148 9.11 -15.38 15.03
C ASN A 148 9.69 -15.17 13.63
N LEU A 149 10.14 -13.95 13.33
CA LEU A 149 10.78 -13.59 12.06
C LEU A 149 12.09 -14.36 11.83
N GLU A 150 12.96 -14.49 12.84
CA GLU A 150 14.21 -15.27 12.71
C GLU A 150 13.94 -16.77 12.56
N ASN A 151 12.98 -17.32 13.28
CA ASN A 151 12.65 -18.74 13.17
C ASN A 151 12.17 -19.11 11.75
N ILE A 152 11.30 -18.30 11.15
CA ILE A 152 10.84 -18.60 9.79
C ILE A 152 11.94 -18.41 8.75
N LYS A 153 12.85 -17.44 8.92
CA LYS A 153 14.03 -17.29 8.06
C LYS A 153 14.91 -18.55 8.10
N GLN A 154 15.11 -19.12 9.28
CA GLN A 154 15.85 -20.36 9.44
C GLN A 154 15.16 -21.51 8.68
N VAL A 155 13.85 -21.70 8.87
CA VAL A 155 13.09 -22.74 8.17
C VAL A 155 13.17 -22.54 6.65
N LEU A 156 12.92 -21.33 6.13
CA LEU A 156 13.03 -21.07 4.69
C LEU A 156 14.43 -21.43 4.16
N THR A 157 15.48 -21.09 4.92
CA THR A 157 16.87 -21.43 4.55
C THR A 157 17.11 -22.94 4.53
N GLU A 158 16.66 -23.66 5.55
CA GLU A 158 16.80 -25.11 5.68
C GLU A 158 16.15 -25.85 4.50
N TYR A 159 15.02 -25.34 4.00
CA TYR A 159 14.32 -25.91 2.84
C TYR A 159 14.75 -25.29 1.50
N GLY A 160 15.84 -24.51 1.47
CA GLY A 160 16.47 -24.02 0.24
C GLY A 160 15.77 -22.82 -0.42
N HIS A 161 14.88 -22.13 0.30
CA HIS A 161 14.18 -20.95 -0.20
C HIS A 161 15.01 -19.68 0.01
N LYS A 162 15.08 -18.85 -1.03
CA LYS A 162 15.65 -17.51 -0.91
C LYS A 162 14.64 -16.60 -0.24
N TRP A 163 15.09 -15.81 0.71
CA TRP A 163 14.26 -14.82 1.39
C TRP A 163 15.00 -13.48 1.52
N ILE A 164 14.21 -12.42 1.72
CA ILE A 164 14.69 -11.07 2.00
C ILE A 164 13.83 -10.52 3.15
N ASP A 165 14.48 -9.92 4.12
CA ASP A 165 13.82 -9.13 5.16
C ASP A 165 13.98 -7.64 4.84
N ILE A 166 12.85 -6.96 4.74
CA ILE A 166 12.79 -5.51 4.58
C ILE A 166 12.09 -4.94 5.80
N ARG A 167 12.91 -4.47 6.75
CA ARG A 167 12.45 -3.72 7.94
C ARG A 167 11.39 -4.48 8.75
N GLY A 168 11.56 -5.79 8.94
CA GLY A 168 10.65 -6.64 9.72
C GLY A 168 9.53 -7.27 8.91
N VAL A 169 9.50 -7.06 7.59
CA VAL A 169 8.59 -7.75 6.67
C VAL A 169 9.40 -8.76 5.86
N LEU A 170 9.01 -10.03 5.96
CA LEU A 170 9.69 -11.12 5.29
C LEU A 170 9.09 -11.37 3.91
N PHE A 171 9.97 -11.55 2.93
CA PHE A 171 9.62 -11.96 1.58
C PHE A 171 10.37 -13.25 1.22
N TYR A 172 9.72 -14.17 0.53
CA TYR A 172 10.35 -15.37 -0.01
C TYR A 172 10.22 -15.38 -1.54
N LYS A 173 11.18 -16.01 -2.23
CA LYS A 173 11.18 -16.12 -3.68
C LYS A 173 10.54 -17.44 -4.13
N GLY A 174 9.66 -17.37 -5.13
CA GLY A 174 9.00 -18.52 -5.76
C GLY A 174 7.65 -18.83 -5.14
N ASN A 175 6.95 -19.82 -5.71
CA ASN A 175 5.61 -20.19 -5.29
C ASN A 175 5.67 -21.29 -4.22
N LEU A 176 5.18 -20.98 -3.02
CA LEU A 176 4.90 -21.96 -1.97
C LEU A 176 3.40 -22.16 -1.88
N SER A 177 2.95 -23.42 -1.78
CA SER A 177 1.53 -23.70 -1.55
C SER A 177 1.15 -23.35 -0.11
N ASP A 178 -0.14 -23.11 0.13
CA ASP A 178 -0.65 -22.79 1.46
C ASP A 178 -0.37 -23.92 2.46
N GLU A 179 -0.34 -25.18 2.01
CA GLU A 179 0.03 -26.33 2.84
C GLU A 179 1.50 -26.29 3.27
N LEU A 180 2.40 -25.87 2.38
CA LEU A 180 3.82 -25.72 2.70
C LEU A 180 4.04 -24.53 3.61
N LEU A 181 3.36 -23.40 3.36
CA LEU A 181 3.41 -22.25 4.25
C LEU A 181 2.93 -22.60 5.65
N ALA A 182 1.85 -23.39 5.77
CA ALA A 182 1.36 -23.85 7.07
C ALA A 182 2.35 -24.78 7.79
N ASP A 183 2.95 -25.72 7.04
CA ASP A 183 3.98 -26.61 7.57
C ASP A 183 5.22 -25.83 8.04
N TYR A 184 5.68 -24.84 7.27
CA TYR A 184 6.82 -24.00 7.65
C TYR A 184 6.52 -23.10 8.84
N THR A 185 5.33 -22.52 8.91
CA THR A 185 4.87 -21.73 10.07
C THR A 185 4.92 -22.59 11.35
N SER A 186 4.43 -23.83 11.26
CA SER A 186 4.45 -24.77 12.38
C SER A 186 5.87 -25.18 12.78
N LYS A 187 6.75 -25.46 11.82
CA LYS A 187 8.17 -25.80 12.06
C LYS A 187 8.94 -24.65 12.68
N ALA A 188 8.62 -23.41 12.31
CA ALA A 188 9.19 -22.21 12.91
C ALA A 188 8.70 -21.98 14.36
N GLY A 189 7.73 -22.77 14.83
CA GLY A 189 7.16 -22.62 16.17
C GLY A 189 6.45 -21.28 16.37
N ILE A 190 5.96 -20.67 15.28
CA ILE A 190 5.20 -19.42 15.36
C ILE A 190 3.85 -19.76 15.97
N ILE A 191 3.53 -19.13 17.10
CA ILE A 191 2.25 -19.29 17.79
C ILE A 191 1.35 -18.11 17.42
N ASP A 192 0.04 -18.34 17.37
CA ASP A 192 -0.93 -17.26 17.14
C ASP A 192 -1.02 -16.31 18.35
#